data_AF-A0A9D4MR32-F1
#
_entry.id   AF-A0A9D4MR32-F1
#
_cell.length_a   1.000
_cell.length_b   1.000
_cell.length_c   1.000
_cell.angle_alpha   90.00
_cell.angle_beta   90.00
_cell.angle_gamma   90.00
#
_symmetry.space_group_name_H-M   'P 1'
#
loop_
_entity.id
_entity.type
_entity.pdbx_description
1 polymer ?
#
loop_
_entity_poly.entity_id
_entity_poly.type
_entity_poly.pdbx_seq_one_letter_code
_entity_poly.pdbx_strand_id
1 'polypeptide(L)'
;MDLKTKFTEHTEIHFYENDETACITLLTQADLDTISKLVAGTLQGELQSLVILLVDGVLGGLNAKCTELQKENSFLKDRMAVLEAKADKAEQYSRQNCIRLSGIIEERDANTDNIVLGIAKDLGVDLNIAEIDRSHRLSKPTSLYSGLPRVPAPTNRVRETNLLRLDRA
;
A
#
# COMPACT_ATOMS: atom_id res chain seq x y z
N MET A 1 47.03 11.98 -26.47
CA MET A 1 48.22 11.37 -27.11
C MET A 1 47.70 10.33 -28.08
N ASP A 2 47.82 10.63 -29.37
CA ASP A 2 47.35 9.79 -30.48
C ASP A 2 48.09 8.45 -30.53
N LEU A 3 47.33 7.36 -30.58
CA LEU A 3 47.84 5.99 -30.74
C LEU A 3 48.05 5.60 -32.22
N LYS A 4 48.03 6.58 -33.15
CA LYS A 4 48.10 6.34 -34.60
C LYS A 4 49.51 6.17 -35.19
N THR A 5 50.59 6.18 -34.40
CA THR A 5 51.95 6.35 -34.94
C THR A 5 52.98 5.30 -34.52
N LYS A 6 52.62 4.02 -34.35
CA LYS A 6 53.62 2.99 -34.01
C LYS A 6 53.50 1.60 -34.66
N PHE A 7 52.87 1.46 -35.82
CA PHE A 7 52.98 0.21 -36.57
C PHE A 7 53.18 0.46 -38.06
N THR A 8 54.39 0.85 -38.41
CA THR A 8 54.97 0.71 -39.75
C THR A 8 56.30 0.00 -39.59
N GLU A 9 56.25 -1.29 -39.32
CA GLU A 9 57.41 -2.17 -39.52
C GLU A 9 57.08 -3.06 -40.73
N HIS A 10 57.84 -2.84 -41.79
CA HIS A 10 57.84 -3.63 -43.01
C HIS A 10 58.12 -5.10 -42.66
N THR A 11 57.17 -5.98 -42.93
CA THR A 11 57.42 -7.42 -42.98
C THR A 11 57.78 -7.77 -44.42
N GLU A 12 59.06 -7.69 -44.77
CA GLU A 12 59.59 -8.35 -45.96
C GLU A 12 59.68 -9.85 -45.69
N ILE A 13 58.81 -10.63 -46.32
CA ILE A 13 58.87 -12.09 -46.31
C ILE A 13 59.49 -12.53 -47.63
N HIS A 14 60.73 -13.02 -47.58
CA HIS A 14 61.40 -13.66 -48.72
C HIS A 14 60.96 -15.12 -48.84
N PHE A 15 60.35 -15.49 -49.97
CA PHE A 15 60.01 -16.87 -50.30
C PHE A 15 61.06 -17.45 -51.27
N TYR A 16 61.58 -18.64 -50.94
CA TYR A 16 62.34 -19.46 -51.87
C TYR A 16 61.35 -20.28 -52.71
N GLU A 17 61.41 -20.11 -54.03
CA GLU A 17 60.67 -20.89 -55.01
C GLU A 17 60.99 -22.39 -54.84
N ASN A 18 59.98 -23.17 -54.46
CA ASN A 18 59.85 -24.56 -54.87
C ASN A 18 58.37 -24.83 -55.11
N ASP A 19 58.14 -25.65 -56.13
CA ASP A 19 56.87 -26.00 -56.77
C ASP A 19 55.66 -26.19 -55.85
N GLU A 20 54.49 -25.91 -56.43
CA GLU A 20 53.14 -25.90 -55.85
C GLU A 20 52.79 -24.61 -55.09
N THR A 21 52.20 -23.67 -55.83
CA THR A 21 51.62 -22.41 -55.37
C THR A 21 50.59 -22.62 -54.26
N ALA A 22 51.05 -22.76 -53.02
CA ALA A 22 50.26 -22.47 -51.84
C ALA A 22 50.07 -20.94 -51.80
N CYS A 23 48.93 -20.47 -52.30
CA CYS A 23 48.54 -19.06 -52.25
C CYS A 23 48.37 -18.67 -50.78
N ILE A 24 49.40 -18.07 -50.18
CA ILE A 24 49.29 -17.47 -48.85
C ILE A 24 48.59 -16.12 -49.04
N THR A 25 47.27 -16.12 -48.89
CA THR A 25 46.48 -14.88 -48.88
C THR A 25 46.76 -14.13 -47.57
N LEU A 26 47.50 -13.01 -47.66
CA LEU A 26 47.67 -12.08 -46.55
C LEU A 26 46.31 -11.42 -46.25
N LEU A 27 45.89 -11.46 -44.98
CA LEU A 27 44.68 -10.77 -44.52
C LEU A 27 44.84 -9.27 -44.77
N THR A 28 43.89 -8.70 -45.51
CA THR A 28 43.84 -7.27 -45.80
C THR A 28 43.11 -6.52 -44.67
N GLN A 29 43.27 -5.19 -44.62
CA GLN A 29 42.52 -4.36 -43.66
C GLN A 29 41.00 -4.50 -43.83
N ALA A 30 40.53 -4.74 -45.06
CA ALA A 30 39.12 -4.99 -45.35
C ALA A 30 38.62 -6.31 -44.72
N ASP A 31 39.47 -7.34 -44.67
CA ASP A 31 39.14 -8.62 -44.03
C ASP A 31 39.01 -8.45 -42.51
N LEU A 32 39.92 -7.70 -41.89
CA LEU A 32 39.85 -7.36 -40.47
C LEU A 32 38.58 -6.56 -40.11
N ASP A 33 38.21 -5.58 -40.95
CA ASP A 33 36.99 -4.81 -40.77
C ASP A 33 35.74 -5.68 -40.91
N THR A 34 35.76 -6.64 -41.84
CA THR A 34 34.66 -7.57 -42.08
C THR A 34 34.48 -8.53 -40.89
N ILE A 35 35.59 -9.07 -40.38
CA ILE A 35 35.61 -9.91 -39.17
C ILE A 35 35.11 -9.11 -37.96
N SER A 36 35.58 -7.87 -37.77
CA SER A 36 35.15 -7.01 -36.67
C SER A 36 33.64 -6.77 -36.69
N LYS A 37 33.06 -6.47 -37.87
CA LYS A 37 31.62 -6.30 -38.05
C LYS A 37 30.84 -7.56 -37.75
N LEU A 38 31.32 -8.72 -38.22
CA LEU A 38 30.70 -10.03 -37.98
C LEU A 38 30.69 -10.37 -36.48
N VAL A 39 31.81 -10.21 -35.80
CA VAL A 39 31.93 -10.45 -34.35
C VAL A 39 31.04 -9.50 -33.57
N ALA A 40 31.04 -8.21 -33.88
CA ALA A 40 30.19 -7.22 -33.22
C ALA A 40 28.69 -7.54 -33.41
N GLY A 41 28.27 -7.90 -34.63
CA GLY A 41 26.90 -8.29 -34.92
C GLY A 41 26.46 -9.55 -34.17
N THR A 42 27.35 -10.54 -34.08
CA THR A 42 27.07 -11.81 -33.41
C THR A 42 26.93 -11.61 -31.89
N LEU A 43 27.89 -10.89 -31.28
CA LEU A 43 27.84 -10.55 -29.85
C LEU A 43 26.62 -9.69 -29.51
N GLN A 44 26.25 -8.75 -30.39
CA GLN A 44 25.09 -7.90 -30.18
C GLN A 44 23.78 -8.70 -30.22
N GLY A 45 23.65 -9.68 -31.13
CA GLY A 45 22.48 -10.56 -31.20
C GLY A 45 22.32 -11.44 -29.94
N GLU A 46 23.41 -12.07 -29.49
CA GLU A 46 23.41 -12.89 -28.28
C GLU A 46 23.08 -12.08 -27.02
N LEU A 47 23.67 -10.89 -26.88
CA LEU A 47 23.37 -9.97 -25.78
C LEU A 47 21.90 -9.52 -25.80
N GLN A 48 21.35 -9.20 -26.96
CA GLN A 48 19.94 -8.81 -27.10
C GLN A 48 19.00 -9.95 -26.68
N SER A 49 19.28 -11.18 -27.11
CA SER A 49 18.49 -12.36 -26.76
C SER A 49 18.46 -12.62 -25.25
N LEU A 50 19.63 -12.56 -24.60
CA LEU A 50 19.75 -12.73 -23.14
C LEU A 50 19.01 -11.62 -22.38
N VAL A 51 19.11 -10.38 -22.83
CA VAL A 51 18.40 -9.24 -22.21
C VAL A 51 16.89 -9.43 -22.28
N ILE A 52 16.36 -9.84 -23.43
CA ILE A 52 14.92 -10.08 -23.61
C ILE A 52 14.45 -11.16 -22.64
N LEU A 53 15.15 -12.30 -22.58
CA LEU A 53 14.78 -13.41 -21.70
C LEU A 53 14.78 -13.01 -20.22
N LEU A 54 15.80 -12.26 -19.78
CA LEU A 54 15.90 -11.79 -18.40
C LEU A 54 14.80 -10.78 -18.05
N VAL A 55 14.56 -9.82 -18.94
CA VAL A 55 13.54 -8.79 -18.77
C VAL A 55 12.15 -9.43 -18.68
N ASP A 56 11.81 -10.34 -19.58
CA ASP A 56 10.52 -11.04 -19.58
C ASP A 56 10.32 -11.90 -18.32
N GLY A 57 11.36 -12.60 -17.88
CA GLY A 57 11.31 -13.40 -16.65
C GLY A 57 11.07 -12.54 -15.41
N VAL A 58 11.82 -11.44 -15.28
CA VAL A 58 11.71 -10.53 -14.12
C VAL A 58 10.37 -9.77 -14.15
N LEU A 59 9.98 -9.18 -15.28
CA LEU A 59 8.70 -8.49 -15.41
C LEU A 59 7.52 -9.43 -15.22
N GLY A 60 7.58 -10.63 -15.79
CA GLY A 60 6.54 -11.64 -15.63
C GLY A 60 6.37 -12.05 -14.17
N GLY A 61 7.48 -12.32 -13.47
CA GLY A 61 7.46 -12.68 -12.05
C GLY A 61 6.95 -11.55 -11.16
N LEU A 62 7.43 -10.31 -11.39
CA LEU A 62 6.97 -9.14 -10.63
C LEU A 62 5.48 -8.86 -10.88
N ASN A 63 5.03 -8.94 -12.13
CA ASN A 63 3.64 -8.71 -12.48
C ASN A 63 2.73 -9.77 -11.83
N ALA A 64 3.12 -11.05 -11.86
CA ALA A 64 2.39 -12.11 -11.17
C ALA A 64 2.23 -11.80 -9.67
N LYS A 65 3.31 -11.41 -9.00
CA LYS A 65 3.30 -11.07 -7.58
C LYS A 65 2.46 -9.81 -7.29
N CYS A 66 2.52 -8.80 -8.14
CA CYS A 66 1.65 -7.63 -8.05
C CYS A 66 0.16 -8.02 -8.16
N THR A 67 -0.20 -8.89 -9.11
CA THR A 67 -1.60 -9.32 -9.25
C THR A 67 -2.09 -10.15 -8.07
N GLU A 68 -1.23 -10.98 -7.47
CA GLU A 68 -1.55 -11.75 -6.27
C GLU A 68 -1.78 -10.84 -5.06
N LEU A 69 -0.86 -9.90 -4.81
CA LEU A 69 -0.99 -8.92 -3.73
C LEU A 69 -2.21 -8.01 -3.90
N GLN A 70 -2.58 -7.68 -5.13
CA GLN A 70 -3.80 -6.92 -5.42
C GLN A 70 -5.05 -7.71 -5.06
N LYS A 71 -5.11 -9.01 -5.41
CA LYS A 71 -6.23 -9.90 -5.06
C LYS A 71 -6.35 -10.08 -3.55
N GLU A 72 -5.24 -10.30 -2.86
CA GLU A 72 -5.24 -10.43 -1.41
C GLU A 72 -5.71 -9.13 -0.74
N ASN A 73 -5.24 -7.97 -1.20
CA ASN A 73 -5.70 -6.68 -0.69
C ASN A 73 -7.20 -6.46 -0.90
N SER A 74 -7.74 -6.78 -2.08
CA SER A 74 -9.18 -6.65 -2.32
C SER A 74 -9.97 -7.57 -1.38
N PHE A 75 -9.51 -8.81 -1.22
CA PHE A 75 -10.16 -9.78 -0.34
C PHE A 75 -10.14 -9.34 1.13
N LEU A 76 -9.02 -8.81 1.60
CA LEU A 76 -8.89 -8.30 2.97
C LEU A 76 -9.77 -7.07 3.20
N LYS A 77 -9.86 -6.15 2.22
CA LYS A 77 -10.76 -4.98 2.29
C LYS A 77 -12.22 -5.40 2.37
N ASP A 78 -12.64 -6.38 1.58
CA ASP A 78 -14.00 -6.90 1.62
C ASP A 78 -14.31 -7.53 2.98
N ARG A 79 -13.37 -8.30 3.53
CA ARG A 79 -13.51 -8.87 4.87
C ARG A 79 -13.58 -7.81 5.95
N MET A 80 -12.79 -6.75 5.86
CA MET A 80 -12.88 -5.61 6.79
C MET A 80 -14.26 -4.97 6.73
N ALA A 81 -14.77 -4.67 5.54
CA ALA A 81 -16.10 -4.05 5.39
C ALA A 81 -17.22 -4.93 6.01
N VAL A 82 -17.15 -6.25 5.83
CA VAL A 82 -18.09 -7.19 6.45
C VAL A 82 -17.97 -7.20 7.98
N LEU A 83 -16.75 -7.16 8.50
CA LEU A 83 -16.51 -7.17 9.94
C LEU A 83 -16.96 -5.86 10.60
N GLU A 84 -16.69 -4.71 9.98
CA GLU A 84 -17.17 -3.40 10.42
C GLU A 84 -18.70 -3.37 10.47
N ALA A 85 -19.37 -3.82 9.40
CA ALA A 85 -20.83 -3.89 9.38
C ALA A 85 -21.40 -4.81 10.48
N LYS A 86 -20.73 -5.92 10.77
CA LYS A 86 -21.12 -6.82 11.88
C LYS A 86 -20.88 -6.18 13.25
N ALA A 87 -19.77 -5.48 13.42
CA ALA A 87 -19.45 -4.76 14.65
C ALA A 87 -20.48 -3.66 14.93
N ASP A 88 -20.81 -2.86 13.92
CA ASP A 88 -21.84 -1.82 14.01
C ASP A 88 -23.20 -2.41 14.39
N LYS A 89 -23.59 -3.52 13.75
CA LYS A 89 -24.84 -4.22 14.09
C LYS A 89 -24.84 -4.76 15.52
N ALA A 90 -23.71 -5.30 15.97
CA ALA A 90 -23.56 -5.81 17.34
C ALA A 90 -23.61 -4.67 18.37
N GLU A 91 -22.95 -3.54 18.10
CA GLU A 91 -23.00 -2.35 18.95
C GLU A 91 -24.42 -1.77 19.02
N GLN A 92 -25.12 -1.72 17.88
CA GLN A 92 -26.52 -1.29 17.83
C GLN A 92 -27.42 -2.20 18.66
N TYR A 93 -27.26 -3.53 18.52
CA TYR A 93 -28.01 -4.51 19.29
C TYR A 93 -27.76 -4.36 20.79
N SER A 94 -26.49 -4.20 21.18
CA SER A 94 -26.12 -3.99 22.59
C SER A 94 -26.73 -2.74 23.22
N ARG A 95 -27.13 -1.74 22.42
CA ARG A 95 -27.72 -0.48 22.90
C ARG A 95 -29.23 -0.40 22.73
N GLN A 96 -29.87 -1.46 22.23
CA GLN A 96 -31.30 -1.47 21.92
C GLN A 96 -32.17 -1.12 23.14
N ASN A 97 -31.78 -1.58 24.33
CA ASN A 97 -32.49 -1.33 25.58
C ASN A 97 -31.84 -0.20 26.42
N CYS A 98 -30.95 0.59 25.83
CA CYS A 98 -30.29 1.69 26.53
C CYS A 98 -30.92 3.04 26.15
N ILE A 99 -31.28 3.83 27.16
CA ILE A 99 -31.77 5.19 26.97
C ILE A 99 -30.70 6.18 27.40
N ARG A 100 -30.45 7.20 26.57
CA ARG A 100 -29.50 8.28 26.88
C ARG A 100 -30.25 9.54 27.28
N LEU A 101 -30.19 9.90 28.55
CA LEU A 101 -30.71 11.17 29.06
C LEU A 101 -29.63 12.26 29.00
N SER A 102 -29.98 13.44 28.49
CA SER A 102 -29.08 14.58 28.31
C SER A 102 -29.65 15.83 28.96
N GLY A 103 -28.81 16.83 29.26
CA GLY A 103 -29.24 18.09 29.88
C GLY A 103 -29.44 18.03 31.39
N ILE A 104 -29.14 16.89 32.03
CA ILE A 104 -29.21 16.74 33.48
C ILE A 104 -27.95 17.32 34.12
N ILE A 105 -28.13 18.29 35.00
CA ILE A 105 -27.08 18.94 35.80
C ILE A 105 -26.30 17.90 36.62
N GLU A 106 -24.99 18.11 36.76
CA GLU A 106 -24.14 17.29 37.63
C GLU A 106 -24.13 17.79 39.07
N GLU A 107 -24.43 16.90 40.00
CA GLU A 107 -24.31 17.09 41.45
C GLU A 107 -23.35 16.06 42.02
N ARG A 108 -22.60 16.46 43.07
CA ARG A 108 -21.67 15.57 43.76
C ARG A 108 -22.46 14.49 44.49
N ASP A 109 -22.03 13.23 44.33
CA ASP A 109 -22.65 12.04 44.96
C ASP A 109 -24.12 11.80 44.59
N ALA A 110 -24.56 12.33 43.44
CA ALA A 110 -25.91 12.14 42.95
C ALA A 110 -26.21 10.67 42.63
N ASN A 111 -27.26 10.13 43.23
CA ASN A 111 -27.79 8.83 42.86
C ASN A 111 -28.53 8.93 41.52
N THR A 112 -27.94 8.35 40.47
CA THR A 112 -28.50 8.39 39.12
C THR A 112 -29.82 7.64 38.99
N ASP A 113 -30.07 6.62 39.80
CA ASP A 113 -31.33 5.85 39.76
C ASP A 113 -32.52 6.73 40.18
N ASN A 114 -32.36 7.47 41.28
CA ASN A 114 -33.40 8.38 41.79
C ASN A 114 -33.72 9.49 40.78
N ILE A 115 -32.69 10.01 40.09
CA ILE A 115 -32.88 11.02 39.03
C ILE A 115 -33.68 10.43 37.87
N VAL A 116 -33.35 9.21 37.44
CA VAL A 116 -34.05 8.54 36.33
C VAL A 116 -35.50 8.25 36.70
N LEU A 117 -35.77 7.75 37.91
CA LEU A 117 -37.12 7.51 38.42
C LEU A 117 -37.94 8.81 38.52
N GLY A 118 -37.31 9.90 38.97
CA GLY A 118 -37.94 11.23 39.00
C GLY A 118 -38.37 11.69 37.60
N ILE A 119 -37.46 11.59 36.62
CA ILE A 119 -37.75 11.95 35.23
C ILE A 119 -38.85 11.05 34.64
N ALA A 120 -38.82 9.75 34.90
CA ALA A 120 -39.84 8.82 34.43
C ALA A 120 -41.22 9.20 34.98
N LYS A 121 -41.30 9.50 36.29
CA LYS A 121 -42.52 9.95 36.94
C LYS A 121 -43.04 11.27 36.38
N ASP A 122 -42.14 12.23 36.14
CA ASP A 122 -42.50 13.54 35.55
C ASP A 122 -43.05 13.38 34.12
N LEU A 123 -42.60 12.36 33.39
CA LEU A 123 -43.12 11.99 32.07
C LEU A 123 -44.38 11.11 32.12
N GLY A 124 -44.86 10.76 33.32
CA GLY A 124 -46.03 9.90 33.52
C GLY A 124 -45.79 8.42 33.21
N VAL A 125 -44.52 7.98 33.23
CA VAL A 125 -44.13 6.58 33.04
C VAL A 125 -43.95 5.92 34.40
N ASP A 126 -44.68 4.83 34.64
CA ASP A 126 -44.48 3.99 35.82
C ASP A 126 -43.27 3.09 35.58
N LEU A 127 -42.14 3.43 36.20
CA LEU A 127 -40.88 2.73 36.07
C LEU A 127 -40.44 2.26 37.45
N ASN A 128 -40.18 0.96 37.58
CA ASN A 128 -39.67 0.37 38.81
C ASN A 128 -38.14 0.27 38.76
N ILE A 129 -37.47 0.41 39.91
CA ILE A 129 -36.01 0.26 40.00
C ILE A 129 -35.54 -1.13 39.56
N ALA A 130 -36.35 -2.17 39.74
CA ALA A 130 -36.03 -3.53 39.30
C ALA A 130 -36.02 -3.69 37.76
N GLU A 131 -36.57 -2.72 37.02
CA GLU A 131 -36.57 -2.69 35.56
C GLU A 131 -35.34 -1.94 35.00
N ILE A 132 -34.56 -1.30 35.87
CA ILE A 132 -33.33 -0.61 35.51
C ILE A 132 -32.14 -1.52 35.83
N ASP A 133 -31.47 -2.04 34.80
CA ASP A 133 -30.28 -2.86 34.99
C ASP A 133 -29.11 -2.05 35.58
N ARG A 134 -28.80 -0.90 34.97
CA ARG A 134 -27.71 0.00 35.38
C ARG A 134 -28.00 1.44 34.95
N SER A 135 -27.83 2.39 35.87
CA SER A 135 -27.75 3.81 35.53
C SER A 135 -26.35 4.36 35.87
N HIS A 136 -25.80 5.21 35.00
CA HIS A 136 -24.53 5.90 35.24
C HIS A 136 -24.36 7.08 34.28
N ARG A 137 -23.47 8.01 34.64
CA ARG A 137 -23.09 9.13 33.76
C ARG A 137 -22.09 8.67 32.71
N LEU A 138 -22.30 9.07 31.45
CA LEU A 138 -21.41 8.78 30.32
C LEU A 138 -20.29 9.84 30.23
N SER A 139 -19.04 9.47 29.95
CA SER A 139 -17.82 10.31 29.77
C SER A 139 -16.98 10.61 31.04
N LYS A 140 -16.04 11.58 31.03
CA LYS A 140 -15.18 11.92 32.19
C LYS A 140 -15.78 13.11 32.95
N PRO A 141 -15.63 13.21 34.28
CA PRO A 141 -16.12 14.36 35.03
C PRO A 141 -15.46 15.63 34.49
N THR A 142 -16.25 16.64 34.16
CA THR A 142 -15.70 17.96 33.83
C THR A 142 -15.34 18.63 35.16
N SER A 143 -14.09 18.48 35.59
CA SER A 143 -13.63 18.96 36.91
C SER A 143 -13.70 20.48 37.11
N LEU A 144 -14.12 21.23 36.10
CA LEU A 144 -14.15 22.69 36.09
C LEU A 144 -15.53 23.29 36.41
N TYR A 145 -16.62 22.51 36.36
CA TYR A 145 -17.98 23.05 36.53
C TYR A 145 -18.93 22.07 37.23
N SER A 146 -19.02 22.13 38.56
CA SER A 146 -20.17 21.58 39.30
C SER A 146 -21.42 22.42 38.97
N GLY A 147 -22.54 21.79 38.65
CA GLY A 147 -23.77 22.52 38.30
C GLY A 147 -24.01 22.69 36.79
N LEU A 148 -23.24 22.02 35.92
CA LEU A 148 -23.51 21.95 34.48
C LEU A 148 -23.78 20.51 34.02
N PRO A 149 -24.57 20.30 32.95
CA PRO A 149 -24.72 19.00 32.32
C PRO A 149 -23.43 18.54 31.64
N ARG A 150 -23.23 17.22 31.60
CA ARG A 150 -22.04 16.64 30.97
C ARG A 150 -22.06 16.78 29.45
N VAL A 151 -20.96 17.29 28.89
CA VAL A 151 -20.80 17.42 27.45
C VAL A 151 -20.54 16.02 26.85
N PRO A 152 -21.21 15.64 25.75
CA PRO A 152 -20.84 14.46 24.98
C PRO A 152 -19.36 14.51 24.61
N ALA A 153 -18.65 13.39 24.69
CA ALA A 153 -17.33 13.31 24.07
C ALA A 153 -17.47 13.71 22.59
N PRO A 154 -16.53 14.50 22.02
CA PRO A 154 -16.56 14.82 20.60
C PRO A 154 -16.55 13.49 19.84
N THR A 155 -17.63 13.20 19.13
CA THR A 155 -17.70 11.99 18.32
C THR A 155 -16.69 12.15 17.21
N ASN A 156 -15.76 11.19 17.06
CA ASN A 156 -14.81 11.07 15.94
C ASN A 156 -15.52 10.78 14.60
N ARG A 157 -16.72 11.34 14.39
CA ARG A 157 -17.49 11.23 13.15
C ARG A 157 -16.95 12.23 12.12
N VAL A 158 -15.63 12.36 12.02
CA VAL A 158 -14.97 12.79 10.79
C VAL A 158 -15.00 11.57 9.91
N ARG A 159 -16.13 11.35 9.23
CA ARG A 159 -16.11 10.49 8.04
C ARG A 159 -15.07 11.09 7.11
N GLU A 160 -14.18 10.25 6.60
CA GLU A 160 -13.08 10.56 5.69
C GLU A 160 -13.58 11.11 4.32
N THR A 161 -14.51 12.07 4.28
CA THR A 161 -15.01 12.66 3.04
C THR A 161 -14.04 13.65 2.41
N ASN A 162 -12.82 13.79 2.95
CA ASN A 162 -11.79 14.67 2.40
C ASN A 162 -10.49 13.96 1.96
N LEU A 163 -10.41 12.63 1.98
CA LEU A 163 -9.20 11.91 1.48
C LEU A 163 -9.29 11.40 0.03
N LEU A 164 -10.32 11.79 -0.73
CA LEU A 164 -10.49 11.42 -2.15
C LEU A 164 -10.33 12.61 -3.13
N ARG A 165 -9.60 13.66 -2.75
CA ARG A 165 -9.40 14.85 -3.62
C ARG A 165 -7.97 15.13 -4.06
N LEU A 166 -7.05 14.18 -3.94
CA LEU A 166 -5.73 14.28 -4.55
C LEU A 166 -5.48 12.98 -5.30
N ASP A 167 -5.74 13.01 -6.61
CA ASP A 167 -5.02 12.28 -7.67
C ASP A 167 -5.85 12.32 -8.96
N ARG A 168 -6.02 13.53 -9.51
CA ARG A 168 -6.23 13.76 -10.94
C ARG A 168 -5.58 15.09 -11.30
N ALA A 169 -4.30 15.02 -11.66
CA ALA A 169 -3.61 15.98 -12.52
C ALA A 169 -2.70 15.16 -13.43
#